data_AF-A0A7Y4Y1T7-F1
#
_entry.id   AF-A0A7Y4Y1T7-F1
#
_cell.length_a   1.000
_cell.length_b   1.000
_cell.length_c   1.000
_cell.angle_alpha   90.00
_cell.angle_beta   90.00
_cell.angle_gamma   90.00
#
_symmetry.space_group_name_H-M   'P 1'
#
loop_
_entity.id
_entity.type
_entity.pdbx_description
1 polymer ?
#
loop_
_entity_poly.entity_id
_entity_poly.type
_entity_poly.pdbx_seq_one_letter_code
_entity_poly.pdbx_strand_id
1 'polypeptide(L)'
;MSSSSEHISPGLFVVRPVAPTTPTAGLSRLDGLASVEPLGGRMPGWVVKLNKSPKSARAGWRDLHRLLGRDFVVLPAMVDEDGCYRYPTGLLSLRFDNDASEQKLRSVASTYGLEFVGRAKFTKQQALFKPAGGSDVFLPDVSGKIEDDEQVEAVWFDAESAYTRS
;
A
#
# COMPACT_ATOMS: atom_id res chain seq x y z
N MET A 1 10.36 20.35 1.75
CA MET A 1 10.69 19.49 0.58
C MET A 1 9.39 19.23 -0.15
N SER A 2 9.36 19.43 -1.45
CA SER A 2 8.14 19.40 -2.26
C SER A 2 7.43 18.06 -2.10
N SER A 3 6.15 18.11 -1.72
CA SER A 3 5.22 16.99 -1.86
C SER A 3 5.11 16.71 -3.36
N SER A 4 5.86 15.71 -3.84
CA SER A 4 5.68 15.18 -5.19
C SER A 4 4.25 14.72 -5.29
N SER A 5 3.50 15.26 -6.26
CA SER A 5 2.07 15.01 -6.41
C SER A 5 1.86 13.63 -7.03
N GLU A 6 2.20 12.57 -6.30
CA GLU A 6 1.94 11.19 -6.72
C GLU A 6 0.42 11.00 -6.83
N HIS A 7 -0.03 10.55 -8.00
CA HIS A 7 -1.45 10.30 -8.25
C HIS A 7 -1.75 8.80 -8.14
N ILE A 8 -2.87 8.45 -7.49
CA ILE A 8 -3.31 7.06 -7.36
C ILE A 8 -4.10 6.63 -8.60
N SER A 9 -3.73 5.48 -9.18
CA SER A 9 -4.44 4.92 -10.33
C SER A 9 -5.82 4.39 -9.91
N PRO A 10 -6.91 4.73 -10.63
CA PRO A 10 -8.21 4.18 -10.33
C PRO A 10 -8.35 2.70 -10.74
N GLY A 11 -7.67 2.25 -11.80
CA GLY A 11 -7.90 0.94 -12.43
C GLY A 11 -6.77 -0.07 -12.31
N LEU A 12 -5.62 0.32 -11.75
CA LEU A 12 -4.43 -0.52 -11.59
C LEU A 12 -4.12 -0.69 -10.11
N PHE A 13 -4.00 -1.93 -9.68
CA PHE A 13 -3.75 -2.28 -8.28
C PHE A 13 -2.60 -3.27 -8.16
N VAL A 14 -1.90 -3.21 -7.04
CA VAL A 14 -1.01 -4.26 -6.57
C VAL A 14 -1.77 -5.08 -5.55
N VAL A 15 -1.81 -6.40 -5.76
CA VAL A 15 -2.39 -7.36 -4.84
C VAL A 15 -1.26 -8.16 -4.23
N ARG A 16 -1.18 -8.20 -2.90
CA ARG A 16 -0.13 -8.92 -2.17
C ARG A 16 -0.76 -9.93 -1.21
N PRO A 17 -0.17 -11.12 -1.05
CA PRO A 17 -0.65 -12.05 -0.04
C PRO A 17 -0.34 -11.52 1.36
N VAL A 18 -1.25 -11.68 2.31
CA VAL A 18 -1.01 -11.29 3.71
C VAL A 18 0.07 -12.15 4.37
N ALA A 19 0.18 -13.42 3.98
CA ALA A 19 1.21 -14.35 4.45
C ALA A 19 1.92 -15.06 3.27
N PRO A 20 3.19 -15.46 3.40
CA PRO A 20 3.90 -16.20 2.35
C PRO A 20 3.21 -17.49 1.91
N THR A 21 2.41 -18.09 2.81
CA THR A 21 1.66 -19.33 2.58
C THR A 21 0.24 -19.11 2.08
N THR A 22 -0.19 -17.86 1.85
CA THR A 22 -1.53 -17.56 1.35
C THR A 22 -1.76 -18.28 0.00
N PRO A 23 -2.84 -19.08 -0.13
CA PRO A 23 -3.16 -19.74 -1.39
C PRO A 23 -3.46 -18.74 -2.51
N THR A 24 -2.80 -18.88 -3.66
CA THR A 24 -3.04 -18.04 -4.84
C THR A 24 -4.37 -18.34 -5.53
N ALA A 25 -5.02 -19.47 -5.20
CA ALA A 25 -6.32 -19.87 -5.74
C ALA A 25 -7.41 -18.82 -5.53
N GLY A 26 -7.27 -17.92 -4.54
CA GLY A 26 -8.20 -16.80 -4.34
C GLY A 26 -8.21 -15.79 -5.49
N LEU A 27 -7.16 -15.74 -6.32
CA LEU A 27 -7.06 -14.84 -7.46
C LEU A 27 -7.99 -15.23 -8.63
N SER A 28 -8.43 -16.50 -8.72
CA SER A 28 -9.38 -16.94 -9.76
C SER A 28 -10.74 -16.23 -9.66
N ARG A 29 -11.04 -15.62 -8.51
CA ARG A 29 -12.22 -14.74 -8.34
C ARG A 29 -12.16 -13.49 -9.22
N LEU A 30 -11.01 -13.20 -9.84
CA LEU A 30 -10.82 -12.10 -10.78
C LEU A 30 -10.98 -12.51 -12.25
N ASP A 31 -11.23 -13.78 -12.54
CA ASP A 31 -11.36 -14.30 -13.91
C ASP A 31 -12.48 -13.56 -14.66
N GLY A 32 -12.14 -13.01 -15.83
CA GLY A 32 -13.05 -12.19 -16.64
C GLY A 32 -13.28 -10.76 -16.14
N LEU A 33 -12.82 -10.41 -14.92
CA LEU A 33 -12.96 -9.08 -14.34
C LEU A 33 -11.68 -8.23 -14.47
N ALA A 34 -10.52 -8.86 -14.51
CA ALA A 34 -9.22 -8.19 -14.57
C ALA A 34 -8.16 -9.00 -15.33
N SER A 35 -7.12 -8.32 -15.81
CA SER A 35 -5.84 -8.94 -16.14
C SER A 35 -4.99 -9.03 -14.88
N VAL A 36 -4.38 -10.20 -14.63
CA VAL A 36 -3.57 -10.47 -13.43
C VAL A 36 -2.20 -10.96 -13.89
N GLU A 37 -1.16 -10.20 -13.54
CA GLU A 37 0.23 -10.51 -13.93
C GLU A 37 1.12 -10.55 -12.68
N PRO A 38 2.06 -11.51 -12.57
CA PRO A 38 3.04 -11.49 -11.50
C PRO A 38 3.87 -10.20 -11.54
N LEU A 39 4.09 -9.58 -10.37
CA LEU A 39 4.86 -8.33 -10.28
C LEU A 39 6.36 -8.53 -10.60
N GLY A 40 6.89 -9.74 -10.43
CA GLY A 40 8.31 -10.06 -10.69
C GLY A 40 9.33 -9.42 -9.74
N GLY A 41 8.86 -8.72 -8.70
CA GLY A 41 9.68 -8.04 -7.70
C GLY A 41 10.23 -8.98 -6.62
N ARG A 42 10.88 -8.37 -5.61
CA ARG A 42 11.44 -9.12 -4.47
C ARG A 42 10.33 -9.67 -3.58
N MET A 43 9.24 -8.91 -3.45
CA MET A 43 8.07 -9.31 -2.68
C MET A 43 7.05 -10.01 -3.58
N PRO A 44 6.43 -11.12 -3.13
CA PRO A 44 5.36 -11.75 -3.88
C PRO A 44 4.20 -10.77 -4.06
N GLY A 45 3.59 -10.80 -5.23
CA GLY A 45 2.48 -9.93 -5.57
C GLY A 45 2.14 -9.99 -7.04
N TRP A 46 0.99 -9.40 -7.36
CA TRP A 46 0.45 -9.34 -8.70
C TRP A 46 0.03 -7.91 -9.02
N VAL A 47 0.26 -7.52 -10.26
CA VAL A 47 -0.38 -6.35 -10.86
C VAL A 47 -1.75 -6.80 -11.36
N VAL A 48 -2.79 -6.10 -10.91
CA VAL A 48 -4.18 -6.34 -11.28
C VAL A 48 -4.71 -5.11 -12.01
N LYS A 49 -5.00 -5.28 -13.29
CA LYS A 49 -5.60 -4.25 -14.14
C LYS A 49 -7.08 -4.59 -14.36
N LEU A 50 -7.97 -3.79 -13.81
CA LEU A 50 -9.41 -3.99 -13.96
C LEU A 50 -9.85 -3.79 -15.42
N ASN A 51 -10.65 -4.70 -15.97
CA ASN A 51 -11.16 -4.62 -17.34
C ASN A 51 -12.07 -3.40 -17.52
N LYS A 52 -12.84 -3.06 -16.48
CA LYS A 52 -13.66 -1.85 -16.43
C LYS A 52 -13.04 -0.86 -15.47
N SER A 53 -12.73 0.34 -15.96
CA SER A 53 -12.21 1.41 -15.11
C SER A 53 -13.26 1.81 -14.06
N PRO A 54 -12.94 1.77 -12.77
CA PRO A 54 -13.84 2.20 -11.72
C PRO A 54 -13.87 3.74 -11.64
N LYS A 55 -14.89 4.27 -10.96
CA LYS A 55 -15.07 5.73 -10.79
C LYS A 55 -13.93 6.39 -9.99
N SER A 56 -13.27 5.63 -9.12
CA SER A 56 -12.14 6.08 -8.30
C SER A 56 -11.33 4.89 -7.82
N ALA A 57 -10.09 5.15 -7.37
CA ALA A 57 -9.24 4.14 -6.74
C ALA A 57 -9.90 3.49 -5.51
N ARG A 58 -10.62 4.29 -4.70
CA ARG A 58 -11.38 3.80 -3.54
C ARG A 58 -12.46 2.79 -3.94
N ALA A 59 -13.16 3.05 -5.05
CA ALA A 59 -14.21 2.16 -5.55
C ALA A 59 -13.62 0.84 -6.05
N GLY A 60 -12.55 0.90 -6.87
CA GLY A 60 -11.84 -0.29 -7.34
C GLY A 60 -11.25 -1.11 -6.20
N TRP A 61 -10.62 -0.45 -5.24
CA TRP A 61 -10.10 -1.08 -4.03
C TRP A 61 -11.19 -1.83 -3.26
N ARG A 62 -12.37 -1.20 -3.05
CA ARG A 62 -13.45 -1.81 -2.28
C ARG A 62 -13.99 -3.08 -2.96
N ASP A 63 -14.12 -3.04 -4.28
CA ASP A 63 -14.63 -4.18 -5.04
C ASP A 63 -13.61 -5.32 -5.04
N LEU A 64 -12.32 -5.02 -5.25
CA LEU A 64 -11.24 -6.00 -5.14
C LEU A 64 -11.09 -6.58 -3.73
N HIS A 65 -11.13 -5.74 -2.70
CA HIS A 65 -11.03 -6.18 -1.30
C HIS A 65 -12.18 -7.12 -0.93
N ARG A 66 -13.41 -6.83 -1.40
CA ARG A 66 -14.57 -7.71 -1.22
C ARG A 66 -14.40 -9.06 -1.92
N LEU A 67 -13.88 -9.07 -3.15
CA LEU A 67 -13.70 -10.29 -3.94
C LEU A 67 -12.57 -11.17 -3.39
N LEU A 68 -11.45 -10.57 -3.07
CA LEU A 68 -10.25 -11.28 -2.63
C LEU A 68 -10.29 -11.65 -1.15
N GLY A 69 -11.05 -10.89 -0.35
CA GLY A 69 -11.17 -11.10 1.09
C GLY A 69 -9.89 -10.76 1.84
N ARG A 70 -9.79 -11.25 3.07
CA ARG A 70 -8.72 -10.91 4.02
C ARG A 70 -7.37 -11.59 3.74
N ASP A 71 -7.33 -12.47 2.74
CA ASP A 71 -6.13 -13.21 2.37
C ASP A 71 -5.12 -12.31 1.62
N PHE A 72 -5.60 -11.19 1.08
CA PHE A 72 -4.82 -10.29 0.24
C PHE A 72 -4.93 -8.84 0.71
N VAL A 73 -3.81 -8.13 0.59
CA VAL A 73 -3.74 -6.67 0.66
C VAL A 73 -3.92 -6.12 -0.75
N VAL A 74 -4.83 -5.16 -0.91
CA VAL A 74 -5.07 -4.47 -2.19
C VAL A 74 -4.58 -3.04 -2.06
N LEU A 75 -3.71 -2.61 -2.98
CA LEU A 75 -3.05 -1.31 -2.97
C LEU A 75 -3.21 -0.67 -4.35
N PRO A 76 -3.69 0.57 -4.48
CA PRO A 76 -3.70 1.23 -5.78
C PRO A 76 -2.25 1.47 -6.23
N ALA A 77 -1.97 1.24 -7.51
CA ALA A 77 -0.70 1.66 -8.09
C ALA A 77 -0.59 3.19 -8.05
N MET A 78 0.62 3.69 -7.86
CA MET A 78 0.91 5.12 -7.89
C MET A 78 1.45 5.50 -9.26
N VAL A 79 1.28 6.76 -9.63
CA VAL A 79 1.78 7.34 -10.87
C VAL A 79 2.67 8.52 -10.48
N ASP A 80 3.93 8.48 -10.92
CA ASP A 80 4.85 9.58 -10.72
C ASP A 80 4.61 10.72 -11.73
N GLU A 81 5.41 11.78 -11.62
CA GLU A 81 5.30 12.98 -12.46
C GLU A 81 5.59 12.69 -13.94
N ASP A 82 6.36 11.64 -14.24
CA ASP A 82 6.67 11.19 -15.60
C ASP A 82 5.57 10.27 -16.18
N GLY A 83 4.51 10.01 -15.42
CA GLY A 83 3.43 9.10 -15.81
C GLY A 83 3.78 7.62 -15.66
N CYS A 84 4.90 7.29 -15.01
CA CYS A 84 5.33 5.92 -14.79
C CYS A 84 4.63 5.33 -13.55
N TYR A 85 4.25 4.05 -13.66
CA TYR A 85 3.64 3.34 -12.54
C TYR A 85 4.68 2.94 -11.50
N ARG A 86 4.38 3.24 -10.24
CA ARG A 86 5.10 2.76 -9.06
C ARG A 86 4.22 1.77 -8.30
N TYR A 87 4.81 0.64 -7.91
CA TYR A 87 4.07 -0.47 -7.32
C TYR A 87 4.30 -0.54 -5.81
N PRO A 88 3.33 -0.13 -4.97
CA PRO A 88 3.51 -0.10 -3.53
C PRO A 88 3.80 -1.49 -2.95
N THR A 89 4.67 -1.51 -1.94
CA THR A 89 5.03 -2.70 -1.16
C THR A 89 3.97 -3.06 -0.13
N GLY A 90 3.08 -2.13 0.20
CA GLY A 90 2.16 -2.20 1.33
C GLY A 90 2.76 -1.67 2.64
N LEU A 91 4.01 -1.22 2.60
CA LEU A 91 4.62 -0.49 3.70
C LEU A 91 4.36 1.01 3.56
N LEU A 92 4.02 1.63 4.69
CA LEU A 92 3.87 3.07 4.87
C LEU A 92 5.01 3.52 5.78
N SER A 93 5.86 4.40 5.25
CA SER A 93 6.96 5.01 5.99
C SER A 93 6.48 6.31 6.62
N LEU A 94 6.66 6.45 7.93
CA LEU A 94 6.38 7.69 8.67
C LEU A 94 7.68 8.22 9.26
N ARG A 95 7.92 9.51 9.10
CA ARG A 95 8.95 10.27 9.80
C ARG A 95 8.31 11.16 10.84
N PHE A 96 8.81 11.08 12.07
CA PHE A 96 8.35 11.85 13.21
C PHE A 96 9.32 13.00 13.50
N ASP A 97 8.83 14.12 14.04
CA ASP A 97 9.68 15.27 14.37
C ASP A 97 10.77 14.93 15.40
N ASN A 98 10.46 14.00 16.30
CA ASN A 98 11.33 13.55 17.37
C ASN A 98 11.38 12.01 17.41
N ASP A 99 12.37 11.47 18.11
CA ASP A 99 12.46 10.04 18.36
C ASP A 99 11.24 9.55 19.16
N ALA A 100 10.21 9.05 18.47
CA ALA A 100 9.00 8.53 19.10
C ALA A 100 9.32 7.23 19.85
N SER A 101 8.82 7.06 21.08
CA SER A 101 8.98 5.80 21.83
C SER A 101 8.26 4.63 21.14
N GLU A 102 8.65 3.38 21.41
CA GLU A 102 7.96 2.23 20.82
C GLU A 102 6.47 2.17 21.21
N GLN A 103 6.15 2.53 22.46
CA GLN A 103 4.76 2.65 22.92
C GLN A 103 3.97 3.66 22.08
N LYS A 104 4.60 4.79 21.72
CA LYS A 104 3.99 5.80 20.87
C LYS A 104 3.78 5.29 19.44
N LEU A 105 4.77 4.61 18.86
CA LEU A 105 4.65 3.99 17.53
C LEU A 105 3.51 2.96 17.49
N ARG A 106 3.36 2.14 18.54
CA ARG A 106 2.24 1.21 18.67
C ARG A 106 0.90 1.92 18.82
N SER A 107 0.86 3.05 19.54
CA SER A 107 -0.34 3.88 19.64
C SER A 107 -0.76 4.44 18.30
N VAL A 108 0.17 4.98 17.51
CA VAL A 108 -0.09 5.46 16.13
C VAL A 108 -0.63 4.33 15.28
N ALA A 109 0.00 3.16 15.33
CA ALA A 109 -0.46 1.98 14.60
C ALA A 109 -1.92 1.63 14.95
N SER A 110 -2.24 1.56 16.25
CA SER A 110 -3.59 1.28 16.71
C SER A 110 -4.62 2.34 16.29
N THR A 111 -4.26 3.63 16.34
CA THR A 111 -5.15 4.73 15.97
C THR A 111 -5.59 4.64 14.50
N TYR A 112 -4.67 4.26 13.62
CA TYR A 112 -4.89 4.27 12.18
C TYR A 112 -5.19 2.89 11.57
N GLY A 113 -5.37 1.85 12.39
CA GLY A 113 -5.64 0.49 11.91
C GLY A 113 -4.44 -0.15 11.20
N LEU A 114 -3.24 0.21 11.62
CA LEU A 114 -1.97 -0.28 11.11
C LEU A 114 -1.29 -1.24 12.11
N GLU A 115 -0.27 -1.93 11.62
CA GLU A 115 0.70 -2.69 12.41
C GLU A 115 2.07 -2.01 12.32
N PHE A 116 2.73 -1.85 13.46
CA PHE A 116 4.12 -1.41 13.52
C PHE A 116 5.04 -2.56 13.09
N VAL A 117 5.82 -2.34 12.03
CA VAL A 117 6.74 -3.34 11.47
C VAL A 117 8.13 -3.22 12.11
N GLY A 118 8.61 -1.99 12.30
CA GLY A 118 9.93 -1.73 12.85
C GLY A 118 10.41 -0.33 12.53
N ARG A 119 11.61 0.02 13.02
CA ARG A 119 12.28 1.27 12.65
C ARG A 119 13.04 1.13 11.34
N ALA A 120 13.17 2.22 10.62
CA ALA A 120 14.12 2.29 9.51
C ALA A 120 15.54 2.09 10.07
N LYS A 121 16.36 1.32 9.34
CA LYS A 121 17.70 0.92 9.80
C LYS A 121 18.65 2.11 10.05
N PHE A 122 18.46 3.21 9.32
CA PHE A 122 19.41 4.32 9.28
C PHE A 122 18.85 5.64 9.85
N THR A 123 17.55 5.71 10.14
CA THR A 123 16.89 6.93 10.61
C THR A 123 16.00 6.60 11.80
N LYS A 124 16.41 6.99 13.02
CA LYS A 124 15.69 6.64 14.27
C LYS A 124 14.28 7.24 14.34
N GLN A 125 14.12 8.41 13.74
CA GLN A 125 12.86 9.14 13.60
C GLN A 125 11.92 8.53 12.55
N GLN A 126 12.34 7.52 11.81
CA GLN A 126 11.52 6.88 10.78
C GLN A 126 11.10 5.48 11.21
N ALA A 127 9.82 5.18 11.04
CA ALA A 127 9.24 3.87 11.32
C ALA A 127 8.39 3.39 10.13
N LEU A 128 8.34 2.06 10.01
CA LEU A 128 7.62 1.35 8.97
C LEU A 128 6.35 0.75 9.55
N PHE A 129 5.25 0.93 8.82
CA PHE A 129 3.94 0.44 9.18
C PHE A 129 3.33 -0.31 7.99
N LYS A 130 2.33 -1.14 8.25
CA LYS A 130 1.52 -1.80 7.20
C LYS A 130 0.06 -1.88 7.66
N PRO A 131 -0.91 -2.11 6.76
CA PRO A 131 -2.27 -2.42 7.17
C PRO A 131 -2.28 -3.59 8.17
N ALA A 132 -3.06 -3.47 9.24
CA ALA A 132 -3.24 -4.58 10.16
C ALA A 132 -3.93 -5.76 9.45
N GLY A 133 -3.61 -6.99 9.84
CA GLY A 133 -4.20 -8.20 9.26
C GLY A 133 -5.73 -8.16 9.31
N GLY A 134 -6.38 -8.28 8.16
CA GLY A 134 -7.84 -8.23 8.04
C GLY A 134 -8.48 -6.85 8.24
N SER A 135 -7.68 -5.78 8.29
CA SER A 135 -8.18 -4.40 8.32
C SER A 135 -8.83 -4.01 6.98
N ASP A 136 -9.92 -3.24 7.05
CA ASP A 136 -10.59 -2.64 5.89
C ASP A 136 -10.03 -1.23 5.63
N VAL A 137 -8.70 -1.11 5.71
CA VAL A 137 -8.00 0.16 5.59
C VAL A 137 -7.58 0.39 4.14
N PHE A 138 -8.08 1.49 3.57
CA PHE A 138 -7.56 2.02 2.33
C PHE A 138 -6.42 2.97 2.64
N LEU A 139 -5.18 2.52 2.42
CA LEU A 139 -3.99 3.27 2.86
C LEU A 139 -3.93 4.73 2.37
N PRO A 140 -4.37 5.10 1.14
CA PRO A 140 -4.39 6.50 0.75
C PRO A 140 -5.29 7.40 1.62
N ASP A 141 -6.40 6.88 2.15
CA ASP A 141 -7.23 7.64 3.09
C ASP A 141 -6.50 7.79 4.45
N VAL A 142 -5.69 6.80 4.82
CA VAL A 142 -4.93 6.82 6.08
C VAL A 142 -3.70 7.72 5.98
N SER A 143 -2.98 7.70 4.87
CA SER A 143 -1.85 8.60 4.65
C SER A 143 -2.30 10.05 4.70
N GLY A 144 -3.40 10.42 4.03
CA GLY A 144 -3.93 11.79 4.08
C GLY A 144 -4.31 12.25 5.49
N LYS A 145 -4.81 11.34 6.35
CA LYS A 145 -5.08 11.67 7.77
C LYS A 145 -3.81 11.83 8.60
N ILE A 146 -2.78 11.06 8.28
CA ILE A 146 -1.48 11.09 8.97
C ILE A 146 -0.69 12.33 8.57
N GLU A 147 -0.82 12.82 7.34
CA GLU A 147 -0.20 14.07 6.87
C GLU A 147 -0.63 15.28 7.70
N ASP A 148 -1.85 15.26 8.23
CA ASP A 148 -2.39 16.30 9.10
C ASP A 148 -2.05 16.10 10.60
N ASP A 149 -1.34 15.03 10.97
CA ASP A 149 -0.95 14.75 12.37
C ASP A 149 0.29 15.57 12.74
N GLU A 150 0.16 16.47 13.72
CA GLU A 150 1.21 17.40 14.16
C GLU A 150 2.52 16.73 14.61
N GLN A 151 2.53 15.42 14.82
CA GLN A 151 3.71 14.68 15.26
C GLN A 151 4.46 14.00 14.11
N VAL A 152 3.92 14.05 12.89
CA VAL A 152 4.44 13.39 11.70
C VAL A 152 4.96 14.46 10.74
N GLU A 153 6.27 14.49 10.55
CA GLU A 153 6.94 15.40 9.62
C GLU A 153 6.62 15.04 8.17
N ALA A 154 6.54 13.74 7.88
CA ALA A 154 6.30 13.23 6.53
C ALA A 154 5.80 11.79 6.55
N VAL A 155 4.99 11.45 5.56
CA VAL A 155 4.54 10.08 5.27
C VAL A 155 4.67 9.80 3.78
N TRP A 156 5.06 8.58 3.43
CA TRP A 156 5.13 8.14 2.04
C TRP A 156 4.96 6.63 1.92
N PHE A 157 4.56 6.20 0.72
CA PHE A 157 4.47 4.79 0.38
C PHE A 157 5.84 4.26 -0.05
N ASP A 158 6.25 3.15 0.53
CA ASP A 158 7.38 2.40 -0.01
C ASP A 158 6.90 1.65 -1.26
N ALA A 159 7.57 1.87 -2.40
CA ALA A 159 7.26 1.21 -3.65
C ALA A 159 8.47 0.48 -4.22
N GLU A 160 8.22 -0.64 -4.89
CA GLU A 160 9.20 -1.26 -5.78
C GLU A 160 9.18 -0.50 -7.12
N SER A 161 10.35 -0.09 -7.60
CA SER A 161 10.50 0.39 -8.97
C SER A 161 10.18 -0.76 -9.93
N ALA A 162 9.35 -0.50 -10.95
CA ALA A 162 9.14 -1.44 -12.02
C ALA A 162 10.46 -1.64 -12.78
N TYR A 163 11.17 -2.74 -12.54
CA TYR A 163 12.34 -3.07 -13.34
C TYR A 163 11.88 -3.80 -14.60
N THR A 164 11.66 -3.06 -15.68
CA THR A 164 11.48 -3.64 -17.00
C THR A 164 12.88 -3.90 -17.57
N ARG A 165 13.33 -5.16 -17.65
CA ARG A 165 14.39 -5.50 -18.62
C ARG A 165 13.77 -5.31 -20.00
N SER A 166 14.25 -4.31 -20.74
CA SER A 166 14.14 -4.31 -22.19
C SER A 166 15.10 -5.33 -22.80
#